data_AF-V9GIM8-F1
#
_entry.id   AF-V9GIM8-F1
#
_cell.length_a   1.000
_cell.length_b   1.000
_cell.length_c   1.000
_cell.angle_alpha   90.00
_cell.angle_beta   90.00
_cell.angle_gamma   90.00
#
_symmetry.space_group_name_H-M   'P 1'
#
loop_
_entity.id
_entity.type
_entity.pdbx_description
1 polymer ?
#
loop_
_entity_poly.entity_id
_entity_poly.type
_entity_poly.pdbx_seq_one_letter_code
_entity_poly.pdbx_strand_id
1 'polypeptide(L)' 'MIPYLIVITLALIGGIATMLIGLSQENRKANPEYERRTKSNIVKLLILYILAVLAFIVIWSLFN' A
#
# COMPACT_ATOMS: atom_id res chain seq x y z
N MET A 1 -1.02 -18.65 14.77
CA MET A 1 -1.34 -17.26 15.19
C MET A 1 -0.14 -16.33 15.09
N ILE A 2 1.02 -16.65 15.68
CA ILE A 2 2.26 -15.87 15.58
C ILE A 2 2.65 -15.44 14.14
N PRO A 3 2.67 -16.32 13.12
CA PRO A 3 3.06 -15.90 11.77
C PRO A 3 2.12 -14.84 11.17
N TYR A 4 0.82 -14.91 11.47
CA TYR A 4 -0.14 -13.90 11.02
C TYR A 4 0.14 -12.52 11.64
N LEU A 5 0.47 -12.48 12.93
CA LEU A 5 0.83 -11.24 13.62
C LEU A 5 2.07 -10.58 13.01
N ILE A 6 3.08 -11.38 12.65
CA ILE A 6 4.30 -10.88 12.00
C ILE A 6 3.96 -10.24 10.65
N VAL A 7 3.20 -10.94 9.80
CA VAL A 7 2.82 -10.45 8.47
C VAL A 7 2.00 -9.16 8.57
N ILE A 8 1.00 -9.12 9.46
CA ILE A 8 0.17 -7.93 9.67
C ILE A 8 1.01 -6.75 10.15
N THR A 9 1.91 -6.97 11.11
CA THR A 9 2.77 -5.92 11.66
C THR A 9 3.69 -5.35 10.59
N LEU A 10 4.34 -6.20 9.79
CA LEU A 10 5.20 -5.78 8.69
C LEU A 10 4.41 -4.98 7.63
N ALA A 11 3.20 -5.43 7.28
CA ALA A 11 2.34 -4.73 6.33
C ALA A 11 1.96 -3.33 6.85
N LEU A 12 1.60 -3.20 8.13
CA LEU A 12 1.27 -1.92 8.75
C LEU A 12 2.48 -0.97 8.77
N ILE A 13 3.66 -1.44 9.17
CA ILE A 13 4.89 -0.64 9.18
C ILE A 13 5.21 -0.15 7.76
N GLY A 14 5.15 -1.05 6.76
CA GLY A 14 5.40 -0.71 5.37
C GLY A 14 4.40 0.33 4.83
N GLY A 15 3.12 0.16 5.15
CA GLY A 15 2.06 1.10 4.79
C GLY A 15 2.26 2.48 5.39
N ILE A 16 2.56 2.56 6.69
CA ILE A 16 2.84 3.83 7.38
C ILE A 16 4.07 4.51 6.78
N ALA A 17 5.17 3.77 6.60
CA ALA A 17 6.40 4.33 6.00
C ALA A 17 6.15 4.87 4.59
N THR A 18 5.38 4.14 3.77
CA THR A 18 4.98 4.57 2.42
C THR A 18 4.22 5.89 2.45
N MET A 19 3.28 6.04 3.39
CA MET A 19 2.49 7.26 3.54
C MET A 19 3.33 8.44 4.06
N LEU A 20 4.20 8.22 5.04
CA LEU A 20 5.08 9.26 5.57
C LEU A 20 6.02 9.81 4.50
N ILE A 21 6.59 8.94 3.68
CA ILE A 21 7.47 9.34 2.58
C ILE A 21 6.67 10.06 1.50
N GLY A 22 5.55 9.47 1.05
CA GLY A 22 4.73 10.02 -0.01
C GLY A 22 4.12 11.40 0.32
N LEU A 23 3.78 11.64 1.58
CA LEU A 23 3.22 12.92 2.03
C LEU A 23 4.28 13.90 2.55
N SER A 24 5.56 13.56 2.46
CA SER A 24 6.67 14.40 2.92
C SER A 24 6.69 15.75 2.20
N GLN A 25 6.63 16.83 2.99
CA GLN A 25 6.74 18.19 2.47
C GLN A 25 8.14 18.49 1.93
N GLU A 26 9.16 17.85 2.48
CA GLU A 26 10.55 18.02 2.04
C GLU A 26 10.74 17.50 0.61
N ASN A 27 10.19 16.32 0.32
CA ASN A 27 10.23 15.74 -1.03
C ASN A 27 9.43 16.56 -2.05
N ARG A 28 8.31 17.16 -1.63
CA ARG A 28 7.52 18.07 -2.48
C ARG A 28 8.28 19.35 -2.82
N LYS A 29 9.03 19.91 -1.86
CA LYS A 29 9.85 21.11 -2.07
C LYS A 29 11.07 20.83 -2.97
N ALA A 30 11.72 19.68 -2.79
CA ALA A 30 12.91 19.32 -3.55
C ALA A 30 12.61 18.95 -5.02
N ASN A 31 11.40 18.46 -5.32
CA ASN A 31 11.02 18.06 -6.67
C ASN A 31 9.56 18.46 -6.98
N PRO A 32 9.34 19.44 -7.90
CA PRO A 32 8.01 19.91 -8.29
C PRO A 32 7.10 18.80 -8.85
N GLU A 33 7.68 17.78 -9.47
CA GLU A 33 6.95 16.64 -10.04
C GLU A 33 6.61 15.56 -9.00
N TYR A 34 7.13 15.68 -7.76
CA TYR A 34 6.97 14.66 -6.74
C TYR A 34 5.51 14.39 -6.42
N GLU A 35 4.72 15.44 -6.21
CA GLU A 35 3.31 15.29 -5.85
C GLU A 35 2.51 14.57 -6.95
N ARG A 36 2.73 14.92 -8.21
CA ARG A 36 2.05 14.31 -9.35
C ARG A 36 2.38 12.81 -9.45
N ARG A 37 3.67 12.46 -9.32
CA ARG A 37 4.14 11.07 -9.37
C ARG A 37 3.63 10.27 -8.16
N THR A 38 3.71 10.84 -6.97
CA THR A 38 3.25 10.18 -5.74
C THR A 38 1.77 9.91 -5.78
N LYS A 39 0.92 10.87 -6.21
CA LYS A 39 -0.52 10.62 -6.37
C LYS A 39 -0.79 9.46 -7.33
N SER A 40 -0.13 9.42 -8.49
CA SER A 40 -0.26 8.31 -9.43
C SER A 40 0.17 6.97 -8.82
N ASN A 41 1.26 6.95 -8.07
CA ASN A 41 1.77 5.74 -7.43
C ASN A 41 0.84 5.25 -6.30
N ILE A 42 0.30 6.15 -5.47
CA ILE A 42 -0.66 5.80 -4.42
C ILE A 42 -1.92 5.19 -5.05
N VAL A 43 -2.45 5.78 -6.14
CA VAL A 43 -3.61 5.21 -6.84
C VAL A 43 -3.30 3.81 -7.37
N LYS A 44 -2.15 3.59 -8.00
CA LYS A 44 -1.73 2.25 -8.45
C LYS A 44 -1.62 1.27 -7.29
N LEU A 45 -1.08 1.70 -6.15
CA LEU A 45 -0.97 0.87 -4.96
C LEU A 45 -2.35 0.47 -4.41
N LEU A 46 -3.29 1.41 -4.34
CA LEU A 46 -4.68 1.13 -3.94
C LEU A 46 -5.35 0.14 -4.88
N ILE A 47 -5.17 0.29 -6.19
CA ILE A 47 -5.70 -0.66 -7.18
C ILE A 47 -5.15 -2.06 -6.93
N LEU A 48 -3.83 -2.18 -6.71
CA LEU A 48 -3.20 -3.47 -6.40
C LEU A 48 -3.79 -4.11 -5.14
N TYR A 49 -4.04 -3.32 -4.09
CA TYR A 49 -4.63 -3.83 -2.84
C TYR A 49 -6.08 -4.28 -3.04
N ILE A 50 -6.88 -3.52 -3.80
CA ILE A 50 -8.25 -3.93 -4.16
C ILE A 50 -8.22 -5.24 -4.94
N LEU A 51 -7.35 -5.36 -5.95
CA LEU A 51 -7.20 -6.59 -6.73
C LEU A 51 -6.76 -7.78 -5.87
N ALA A 52 -5.86 -7.57 -4.91
CA ALA A 52 -5.42 -8.61 -4.00
C ALA A 52 -6.57 -9.11 -3.10
N VAL A 53 -7.39 -8.20 -2.57
CA VAL A 53 -8.58 -8.56 -1.78
C VAL A 53 -9.59 -9.32 -2.63
N LEU A 54 -9.86 -8.86 -3.85
CA LEU A 54 -10.76 -9.55 -4.78
C LEU A 54 -10.24 -10.96 -5.11
N ALA A 55 -8.95 -11.10 -5.40
CA ALA A 55 -8.32 -12.40 -5.66
C ALA A 55 -8.46 -13.33 -4.45
N PHE A 56 -8.23 -12.82 -3.23
CA PHE A 56 -8.45 -13.57 -2.00
C PHE A 56 -9.89 -14.06 -1.86
N ILE A 57 -10.89 -13.18 -2.07
CA ILE A 57 -12.32 -13.54 -2.00
C ILE A 57 -12.66 -14.63 -3.02
N VAL A 58 -12.19 -14.50 -4.26
CA VAL A 58 -12.43 -15.47 -5.33
C VAL A 58 -11.83 -16.82 -4.98
N ILE A 59 -10.56 -16.85 -4.55
CA ILE A 59 -9.89 -18.08 -4.15
C ILE A 59 -10.65 -18.72 -2.97
N TRP A 60 -10.94 -17.94 -1.93
CA TRP A 60 -11.68 -18.43 -0.77
C TRP A 60 -13.02 -19.07 -1.15
N SER A 61 -13.80 -18.40 -2.00
CA SER A 61 -15.12 -18.88 -2.46
C SER A 61 -15.06 -20.16 -3.30
N LEU A 62 -13.92 -20.48 -3.93
CA LEU A 62 -13.76 -21.69 -4.74
C LEU A 62 -13.36 -22.92 -3.91
N PHE A 63 -12.73 -22.71 -2.76
CA PHE A 63 -12.15 -23.78 -1.92
C PHE A 63 -12.87 -24.00 -0.59
N ASN A 64 -13.93 -23.23 -0.30
CA ASN A 64 -14.75 -23.35 0.90
C ASN A 64 -16.24 -23.25 0.55
#